data_AF-A0AAE0RWH0-F1
#
_entry.id   AF-A0AAE0RWH0-F1
#
_cell.length_a   1.000
_cell.length_b   1.000
_cell.length_c   1.000
_cell.angle_alpha   90.00
_cell.angle_beta   90.00
_cell.angle_gamma   90.00
#
_symmetry.space_group_name_H-M   'P 1'
#
loop_
_entity.id
_entity.type
_entity.pdbx_description
1 polymer ?
#
loop_
_entity_poly.entity_id
_entity_poly.type
_entity_poly.pdbx_seq_one_letter_code
_entity_poly.pdbx_strand_id
1 'polypeptide(L)'
;MKKHGETATPRSIAIMKQHGETATPTSIAIMKQHGETATPTSITIMKQHGETATPTSIAIIKQHGETATPRSIAIMKQRGATATPRSIAIMKQHGETATPRSIAIMKQHGETATPRSIAIMKQHGETATPTSIAIIKQHGETATPRSIAIMKQHGETATPTSIAIMKRINNYNCLFGKIN
;
A
#
# COMPACT_ATOMS: atom_id res chain seq x y z
N MET A 1 -8.13 22.19 17.86
CA MET A 1 -8.50 23.41 17.10
C MET A 1 -9.18 23.05 15.78
N LYS A 2 -10.31 23.68 15.42
CA LYS A 2 -10.96 23.53 14.11
C LYS A 2 -10.47 24.67 13.20
N LYS A 3 -9.90 24.35 12.03
CA LYS A 3 -9.43 25.34 11.06
C LYS A 3 -10.19 25.17 9.74
N HIS A 4 -10.58 26.30 9.17
CA HIS A 4 -11.15 26.43 7.84
C HIS A 4 -10.24 27.37 7.06
N GLY A 5 -9.77 26.91 5.91
CA GLY A 5 -8.77 27.61 5.11
C GLY A 5 -8.12 26.66 4.13
N GLU A 6 -7.64 27.19 3.01
CA GLU A 6 -7.06 26.45 1.90
C GLU A 6 -5.88 25.56 2.34
N THR A 7 -5.01 26.07 3.22
CA THR A 7 -3.82 25.37 3.70
C THR A 7 -3.68 25.41 5.22
N ALA A 8 -3.26 24.30 5.85
CA ALA A 8 -2.83 24.29 7.26
C ALA A 8 -1.45 23.67 7.45
N THR A 9 -0.60 24.39 8.19
CA THR A 9 0.80 24.01 8.49
C THR A 9 1.08 24.12 9.99
N PRO A 10 0.58 23.20 10.83
CA PRO A 10 0.92 23.22 12.25
C PRO A 10 2.44 23.07 12.45
N ARG A 11 3.02 24.02 13.19
CA ARG A 11 4.47 24.13 13.50
C ARG A 11 4.81 23.74 14.95
N SER A 12 3.85 23.19 15.69
CA SER A 12 4.01 22.71 17.06
C SER A 12 3.18 21.45 17.26
N ILE A 13 3.32 20.79 18.43
CA ILE A 13 2.51 19.63 18.77
C ILE A 13 1.02 20.03 18.73
N ALA A 14 0.26 19.40 17.84
CA ALA A 14 -1.09 19.86 17.53
C ALA A 14 -2.11 18.72 17.41
N ILE A 15 -3.33 18.99 17.89
CA ILE A 15 -4.53 18.19 17.60
C ILE A 15 -5.51 19.06 16.81
N MET A 16 -5.76 18.69 15.56
CA MET A 16 -6.47 19.54 14.60
C MET A 16 -7.58 18.81 13.84
N LYS A 17 -8.67 19.54 13.58
CA LYS A 17 -9.66 19.19 12.55
C LYS A 17 -9.63 20.26 11.46
N GLN A 18 -9.33 19.88 10.22
CA GLN A 18 -9.23 20.78 9.09
C GLN A 18 -10.27 20.43 8.02
N HIS A 19 -10.85 21.47 7.43
CA HIS A 19 -11.51 21.39 6.12
C HIS A 19 -10.81 22.42 5.23
N GLY A 20 -10.21 21.96 4.14
CA GLY A 20 -9.34 22.76 3.29
C GLY A 20 -8.58 21.88 2.32
N GLU A 21 -8.08 22.45 1.24
CA GLU A 21 -7.44 21.72 0.14
C GLU A 21 -6.19 20.97 0.59
N THR A 22 -5.29 21.64 1.33
CA THR A 22 -3.96 21.09 1.64
C THR A 22 -3.63 21.08 3.13
N ALA A 23 -3.02 20.00 3.63
CA ALA A 23 -2.46 19.92 4.97
C ALA A 23 -1.00 19.43 4.98
N THR A 24 -0.11 20.23 5.58
CA THR A 24 1.33 19.98 5.61
C THR A 24 1.85 20.12 7.05
N PRO A 25 1.54 19.19 7.98
CA PRO A 25 2.06 19.27 9.34
C PRO A 25 3.58 19.08 9.37
N THR A 26 4.28 20.06 9.92
CA THR A 26 5.75 20.09 10.04
C THR A 26 6.24 19.76 11.45
N SER A 27 5.33 19.36 12.35
CA SER A 27 5.61 18.93 13.72
C SER A 27 4.66 17.80 14.13
N ILE A 28 4.93 17.15 15.27
CA ILE A 28 4.14 16.01 15.76
C ILE A 28 2.65 16.38 15.78
N ALA A 29 1.82 15.70 14.98
CA ALA A 29 0.43 16.08 14.83
C ALA A 29 -0.54 14.89 14.86
N ILE A 30 -1.72 15.14 15.44
CA ILE A 30 -2.91 14.30 15.30
C ILE A 30 -3.95 15.09 14.52
N MET A 31 -4.30 14.63 13.33
CA MET A 31 -5.13 15.39 12.40
C MET A 31 -6.33 14.59 11.89
N LYS A 32 -7.48 15.27 11.81
CA LYS A 32 -8.60 14.86 10.95
C LYS A 32 -8.75 15.88 9.83
N GLN A 33 -8.54 15.44 8.59
CA GLN A 33 -8.61 16.30 7.40
C GLN A 33 -9.76 15.84 6.48
N HIS A 34 -10.50 16.83 5.99
CA HIS A 34 -11.34 16.73 4.80
C HIS A 34 -10.76 17.71 3.78
N GLY A 35 -10.19 17.21 2.69
CA GLY A 35 -9.36 18.01 1.79
C GLY A 35 -8.70 17.18 0.73
N GLU A 36 -8.21 17.80 -0.34
CA GLU A 36 -7.63 17.10 -1.48
C GLU A 36 -6.30 16.43 -1.12
N THR A 37 -5.36 17.17 -0.52
CA THR A 37 -3.96 16.74 -0.38
C THR A 37 -3.46 16.79 1.06
N ALA A 38 -2.76 15.73 1.49
CA ALA A 38 -2.02 15.69 2.74
C ALA A 38 -0.55 15.32 2.51
N THR A 39 0.36 16.14 3.04
CA THR A 39 1.82 16.03 2.85
C THR A 39 2.54 16.15 4.19
N PRO A 40 2.26 15.29 5.19
CA PRO A 40 2.92 15.41 6.49
C PRO A 40 4.44 15.18 6.36
N THR A 41 5.22 16.13 6.88
CA THR A 41 6.70 16.11 6.84
C THR A 41 7.33 15.72 8.17
N SER A 42 6.50 15.31 9.13
CA SER A 42 6.89 14.95 10.49
C SER A 42 6.03 13.79 11.02
N ILE A 43 6.29 13.35 12.27
CA ILE A 43 5.55 12.25 12.90
C ILE A 43 4.06 12.61 12.98
N THR A 44 3.22 11.90 12.23
CA THR A 44 1.81 12.26 12.11
C THR A 44 0.88 11.06 12.26
N ILE A 45 -0.20 11.25 13.02
CA ILE A 45 -1.37 10.38 13.02
C ILE A 45 -2.50 11.11 12.30
N MET A 46 -2.98 10.57 11.19
CA MET A 46 -3.94 11.26 10.33
C MET A 46 -5.13 10.38 9.96
N LYS A 47 -6.33 10.97 10.04
CA LYS A 47 -7.52 10.50 9.33
C LYS A 47 -7.85 11.48 8.21
N GLN A 48 -7.73 11.02 6.97
CA GLN A 48 -7.96 11.84 5.78
C GLN A 48 -9.15 11.31 4.99
N HIS A 49 -10.03 12.23 4.58
CA HIS A 49 -10.96 12.05 3.48
C HIS A 49 -10.53 13.01 2.37
N GLY A 50 -9.98 12.49 1.30
CA GLY A 50 -9.23 13.29 0.35
C GLY A 50 -8.55 12.50 -0.73
N GLU A 51 -8.24 13.14 -1.86
CA GLU A 51 -7.68 12.48 -3.03
C GLU A 51 -6.31 11.87 -2.75
N THR A 52 -5.38 12.64 -2.17
CA THR A 52 -3.96 12.28 -2.15
C THR A 52 -3.32 12.37 -0.76
N ALA A 53 -2.62 11.31 -0.35
CA ALA A 53 -1.78 11.28 0.85
C ALA A 53 -0.32 10.97 0.50
N THR A 54 0.61 11.85 0.87
CA THR A 54 2.05 11.74 0.54
C THR A 54 2.95 12.02 1.76
N PRO A 55 2.88 11.20 2.83
CA PRO A 55 3.75 11.42 3.98
C PRO A 55 5.22 11.28 3.60
N THR A 56 6.04 12.24 4.01
CA THR A 56 7.50 12.22 3.79
C THR A 56 8.29 11.82 5.03
N SER A 57 7.61 11.61 6.16
CA SER A 57 8.18 11.13 7.42
C SER A 57 7.36 9.97 7.99
N ILE A 58 7.56 9.64 9.27
CA ILE A 58 6.84 8.57 9.97
C ILE A 58 5.35 8.93 10.05
N ALA A 59 4.48 8.09 9.50
CA ALA A 59 3.05 8.38 9.50
C ALA A 59 2.17 7.16 9.78
N ILE A 60 1.09 7.39 10.53
CA ILE A 60 -0.03 6.46 10.69
C ILE A 60 -1.25 7.10 10.02
N ILE A 61 -1.68 6.55 8.89
CA ILE A 61 -2.72 7.17 8.06
C ILE A 61 -3.91 6.23 7.88
N LYS A 62 -5.11 6.74 8.15
CA LYS A 62 -6.37 6.17 7.67
C LYS A 62 -6.92 7.08 6.58
N GLN A 63 -6.84 6.63 5.33
CA GLN A 63 -7.26 7.39 4.16
C GLN A 63 -8.50 6.77 3.52
N HIS A 64 -9.44 7.63 3.17
CA HIS A 64 -10.45 7.37 2.15
C HIS A 64 -10.19 8.35 1.00
N GLY A 65 -9.70 7.86 -0.12
CA GLY A 65 -9.10 8.70 -1.15
C GLY A 65 -8.74 7.95 -2.40
N GLU A 66 -8.05 8.58 -3.34
CA GLU A 66 -7.64 7.93 -4.57
C GLU A 66 -6.23 7.34 -4.42
N THR A 67 -5.29 8.16 -3.95
CA THR A 67 -3.86 7.86 -4.05
C THR A 67 -3.13 7.99 -2.71
N ALA A 68 -2.30 6.99 -2.38
CA ALA A 68 -1.36 7.04 -1.26
C ALA A 68 0.08 6.79 -1.73
N THR A 69 0.99 7.73 -1.49
CA THR A 69 2.41 7.61 -1.89
C THR A 69 3.36 7.95 -0.74
N PRO A 70 3.41 7.13 0.32
CA PRO A 70 4.34 7.39 1.43
C PRO A 70 5.78 7.27 0.95
N ARG A 71 6.59 8.28 1.29
CA ARG A 71 8.00 8.36 0.91
C ARG A 71 8.96 7.88 2.00
N SER A 72 8.45 7.62 3.21
CA SER A 72 9.19 7.12 4.37
C SER A 72 8.42 5.98 5.05
N ILE A 73 8.64 5.77 6.34
CA ILE A 73 7.98 4.73 7.15
C ILE A 73 6.50 5.07 7.31
N ALA A 74 5.61 4.19 6.84
CA ALA A 74 4.18 4.42 6.97
C ALA A 74 3.40 3.17 7.38
N ILE A 75 2.43 3.36 8.27
CA ILE A 75 1.36 2.40 8.55
C ILE A 75 0.08 2.98 7.96
N MET A 76 -0.48 2.31 6.95
CA MET A 76 -1.62 2.85 6.22
C MET A 76 -2.80 1.87 6.16
N LYS A 77 -3.99 2.43 6.40
CA LYS A 77 -5.26 1.81 6.03
C LYS A 77 -5.91 2.68 4.96
N GLN A 78 -5.93 2.20 3.73
CA GLN A 78 -6.45 2.93 2.59
C GLN A 78 -7.68 2.24 2.03
N ARG A 79 -8.70 3.04 1.73
CA ARG A 79 -9.74 2.71 0.76
C ARG A 79 -9.59 3.68 -0.40
N GLY A 80 -9.19 3.18 -1.56
CA GLY A 80 -8.81 4.02 -2.69
C GLY A 80 -8.17 3.30 -3.84
N ALA A 81 -8.09 3.94 -5.00
CA ALA A 81 -7.61 3.32 -6.24
C ALA A 81 -6.16 2.82 -6.14
N THR A 82 -5.22 3.67 -5.72
CA THR A 82 -3.78 3.42 -5.91
C THR A 82 -2.95 3.59 -4.65
N ALA A 83 -2.04 2.66 -4.39
CA ALA A 83 -1.02 2.79 -3.34
C ALA A 83 0.39 2.52 -3.87
N THR A 84 1.31 3.47 -3.70
CA THR A 84 2.69 3.39 -4.21
C THR A 84 3.72 3.77 -3.12
N PRO A 85 3.88 2.95 -2.06
CA PRO A 85 4.87 3.25 -1.04
C PRO A 85 6.29 3.16 -1.61
N ARG A 86 7.11 4.18 -1.33
CA ARG A 86 8.48 4.29 -1.84
C ARG A 86 9.56 3.83 -0.85
N SER A 87 9.19 3.59 0.41
CA SER A 87 10.07 3.12 1.47
C SER A 87 9.38 1.98 2.25
N ILE A 88 9.63 1.87 3.56
CA ILE A 88 9.05 0.85 4.43
C ILE A 88 7.56 1.14 4.66
N ALA A 89 6.68 0.21 4.29
CA ALA A 89 5.26 0.37 4.52
C ALA A 89 4.58 -0.89 5.06
N ILE A 90 3.67 -0.69 6.01
CA ILE A 90 2.68 -1.68 6.42
C ILE A 90 1.33 -1.18 5.94
N MET A 91 0.67 -1.94 5.07
CA MET A 91 -0.52 -1.48 4.37
C MET A 91 -1.68 -2.48 4.44
N LYS A 92 -2.87 -1.94 4.72
CA LYS A 92 -4.14 -2.58 4.41
C LYS A 92 -4.87 -1.74 3.37
N GLN A 93 -4.98 -2.25 2.16
CA GLN A 93 -5.61 -1.56 1.04
C GLN A 93 -6.88 -2.28 0.60
N HIS A 94 -7.92 -1.50 0.34
CA HIS A 94 -9.04 -1.90 -0.51
C HIS A 94 -9.07 -0.95 -1.70
N GLY A 95 -8.71 -1.45 -2.88
CA GLY A 95 -8.33 -0.60 -4.00
C GLY A 95 -7.86 -1.37 -5.21
N GLU A 96 -7.78 -0.72 -6.36
CA GLU A 96 -7.42 -1.37 -7.62
C GLU A 96 -5.95 -1.82 -7.64
N THR A 97 -5.02 -0.89 -7.37
CA THR A 97 -3.61 -1.09 -7.67
C THR A 97 -2.69 -0.85 -6.47
N ALA A 98 -1.73 -1.76 -6.25
CA ALA A 98 -0.66 -1.59 -5.27
C ALA A 98 0.73 -1.84 -5.88
N THR A 99 1.60 -0.84 -5.81
CA THR A 99 2.95 -0.89 -6.41
C THR A 99 4.05 -0.47 -5.41
N PRO A 100 4.32 -1.27 -4.36
CA PRO A 100 5.38 -0.94 -3.41
C PRO A 100 6.76 -1.00 -4.09
N ARG A 101 7.57 0.05 -3.89
CA ARG A 101 8.90 0.19 -4.51
C ARG A 101 10.07 -0.22 -3.61
N SER A 102 9.83 -0.48 -2.34
CA SER A 102 10.83 -0.90 -1.36
C SER A 102 10.24 -2.02 -0.48
N ILE A 103 10.53 -2.03 0.82
CA ILE A 103 10.05 -3.04 1.76
C ILE A 103 8.57 -2.81 2.08
N ALA A 104 7.72 -3.79 1.80
CA ALA A 104 6.30 -3.69 2.13
C ALA A 104 5.72 -4.96 2.75
N ILE A 105 4.87 -4.76 3.76
CA ILE A 105 3.95 -5.78 4.26
C ILE A 105 2.55 -5.33 3.89
N MET A 106 1.86 -6.11 3.06
CA MET A 106 0.62 -5.69 2.44
C MET A 106 -0.50 -6.73 2.58
N LYS A 107 -1.69 -6.24 2.95
CA LYS A 107 -2.95 -6.93 2.75
C LYS A 107 -3.79 -6.13 1.75
N GLN A 108 -3.97 -6.67 0.57
CA GLN A 108 -4.72 -6.02 -0.51
C GLN A 108 -5.99 -6.81 -0.84
N HIS A 109 -7.08 -6.06 -1.00
CA HIS A 109 -8.26 -6.51 -1.74
C HIS A 109 -8.40 -5.60 -2.96
N GLY A 110 -8.11 -6.13 -4.14
CA GLY A 110 -7.85 -5.30 -5.31
C GLY A 110 -7.39 -6.05 -6.53
N GLU A 111 -7.50 -5.44 -7.69
CA GLU A 111 -7.21 -6.07 -8.98
C GLU A 111 -5.72 -6.44 -9.12
N THR A 112 -4.81 -5.49 -8.95
CA THR A 112 -3.41 -5.65 -9.35
C THR A 112 -2.41 -5.35 -8.24
N ALA A 113 -1.42 -6.23 -8.08
CA ALA A 113 -0.29 -6.01 -7.20
C ALA A 113 1.06 -6.24 -7.90
N THR A 114 1.91 -5.21 -7.91
CA THR A 114 3.22 -5.21 -8.58
C THR A 114 4.33 -4.71 -7.64
N PRO A 115 4.73 -5.52 -6.64
CA PRO A 115 5.83 -5.15 -5.77
C PRO A 115 7.16 -5.18 -6.53
N ARG A 116 7.96 -4.11 -6.39
CA ARG A 116 9.23 -3.91 -7.11
C ARG A 116 10.49 -4.19 -6.29
N SER A 117 10.35 -4.60 -5.04
CA SER A 117 11.47 -4.92 -4.14
C SER A 117 11.02 -6.04 -3.19
N ILE A 118 11.37 -5.97 -1.91
CA ILE A 118 11.00 -6.97 -0.90
C ILE A 118 9.55 -6.78 -0.47
N ALA A 119 8.70 -7.78 -0.71
CA ALA A 119 7.31 -7.72 -0.28
C ALA A 119 6.80 -8.99 0.39
N ILE A 120 6.04 -8.82 1.46
CA ILE A 120 5.18 -9.86 2.03
C ILE A 120 3.74 -9.46 1.76
N MET A 121 3.02 -10.26 0.99
CA MET A 121 1.71 -9.89 0.48
C MET A 121 0.67 -10.98 0.72
N LYS A 122 -0.50 -10.54 1.20
CA LYS A 122 -1.76 -11.28 1.10
C LYS A 122 -2.70 -10.53 0.18
N GLN A 123 -2.96 -11.10 -0.99
CA GLN A 123 -3.81 -10.48 -2.02
C GLN A 123 -5.07 -11.32 -2.23
N HIS A 124 -6.20 -10.63 -2.29
CA HIS A 124 -7.41 -11.12 -2.95
C HIS A 124 -7.63 -10.21 -4.16
N GLY A 125 -7.50 -10.74 -5.36
CA GLY A 125 -7.35 -9.93 -6.56
C GLY A 125 -7.13 -10.71 -7.82
N GLU A 126 -7.06 -10.05 -8.96
CA GLU A 126 -6.89 -10.72 -10.24
C GLU A 126 -5.43 -11.09 -10.50
N THR A 127 -4.52 -10.13 -10.36
CA THR A 127 -3.14 -10.26 -10.85
C THR A 127 -2.08 -9.91 -9.80
N ALA A 128 -1.07 -10.79 -9.66
CA ALA A 128 0.14 -10.55 -8.88
C ALA A 128 1.39 -10.69 -9.76
N THR A 129 2.22 -9.64 -9.83
CA THR A 129 3.44 -9.60 -10.66
C THR A 129 4.61 -9.04 -9.86
N PRO A 130 5.17 -9.79 -8.90
CA PRO A 130 6.36 -9.35 -8.18
C PRO A 130 7.58 -9.31 -9.11
N THR A 131 8.37 -8.25 -9.04
CA THR A 131 9.57 -8.08 -9.87
C THR A 131 10.88 -8.26 -9.09
N SER A 132 10.81 -8.72 -7.84
CA SER A 132 11.94 -8.91 -6.92
C SER A 132 11.56 -9.99 -5.88
N ILE A 133 12.20 -9.98 -4.70
CA ILE A 133 11.94 -10.95 -3.63
C ILE A 133 10.54 -10.77 -3.07
N ALA A 134 9.68 -11.77 -3.22
CA ALA A 134 8.32 -11.71 -2.68
C ALA A 134 7.86 -13.00 -2.01
N ILE A 135 7.11 -12.85 -0.93
CA ILE A 135 6.31 -13.91 -0.32
C ILE A 135 4.85 -13.54 -0.53
N ILE A 136 4.13 -14.32 -1.35
CA ILE A 136 2.77 -14.00 -1.77
C ILE A 136 1.81 -15.12 -1.41
N LYS A 137 0.73 -14.76 -0.71
CA LYS A 137 -0.49 -15.58 -0.63
C LYS A 137 -1.57 -14.90 -1.46
N GLN A 138 -1.90 -15.49 -2.60
CA GLN A 138 -2.88 -14.96 -3.54
C GLN A 138 -4.14 -15.83 -3.58
N HIS A 139 -5.28 -15.17 -3.61
CA HIS A 139 -6.53 -15.72 -4.12
C HIS A 139 -6.90 -14.90 -5.34
N GLY A 140 -6.77 -15.47 -6.53
CA GLY A 140 -6.78 -14.69 -7.75
C GLY A 140 -6.46 -15.45 -9.01
N GLU A 141 -6.70 -14.84 -10.16
CA GLU A 141 -6.60 -15.50 -11.46
C GLU A 141 -5.15 -15.78 -11.86
N THR A 142 -4.28 -14.77 -11.80
CA THR A 142 -2.95 -14.81 -12.44
C THR A 142 -1.80 -14.43 -11.49
N ALA A 143 -0.74 -15.23 -11.49
CA ALA A 143 0.53 -14.94 -10.81
C ALA A 143 1.72 -15.01 -11.78
N THR A 144 2.50 -13.94 -11.89
CA THR A 144 3.60 -13.76 -12.87
C THR A 144 4.88 -13.25 -12.19
N PRO A 145 5.53 -14.02 -11.29
CA PRO A 145 6.74 -13.55 -10.63
C PRO A 145 7.91 -13.48 -11.62
N ARG A 146 8.63 -12.35 -11.60
CA ARG A 146 9.79 -12.10 -12.47
C ARG A 146 11.15 -12.29 -11.80
N SER A 147 11.16 -12.68 -10.53
CA SER A 147 12.37 -12.90 -9.72
C SER A 147 12.08 -13.94 -8.63
N ILE A 148 12.82 -13.92 -7.52
CA ILE A 148 12.69 -14.86 -6.40
C ILE A 148 11.31 -14.70 -5.74
N ALA A 149 10.45 -15.71 -5.86
CA ALA A 149 9.14 -15.69 -5.23
C ALA A 149 8.80 -16.99 -4.51
N ILE A 150 8.20 -16.86 -3.32
CA ILE A 150 7.51 -17.94 -2.62
C ILE A 150 6.02 -17.65 -2.70
N MET A 151 5.27 -18.50 -3.40
CA MET A 151 3.86 -18.25 -3.66
C MET A 151 2.96 -19.41 -3.22
N LYS A 152 1.85 -19.04 -2.58
CA LYS A 152 0.69 -19.90 -2.40
C LYS A 152 -0.50 -19.28 -3.12
N GLN A 153 -0.94 -19.89 -4.21
CA GLN A 153 -2.00 -19.36 -5.07
C GLN A 153 -3.21 -20.30 -5.08
N HIS A 154 -4.40 -19.71 -4.96
CA HIS A 154 -5.65 -20.33 -5.40
C HIS A 154 -6.08 -19.55 -6.64
N GLY A 155 -5.99 -20.18 -7.81
CA GLY A 155 -6.02 -19.42 -9.07
C GLY A 155 -5.83 -20.24 -10.33
N GLU A 156 -6.00 -19.57 -11.47
CA GLU A 156 -6.08 -20.21 -12.80
C GLU A 156 -4.74 -20.28 -13.54
N THR A 157 -3.84 -19.32 -13.31
CA THR A 157 -2.60 -19.22 -14.08
C THR A 157 -1.42 -18.83 -13.18
N ALA A 158 -0.31 -19.55 -13.34
CA ALA A 158 0.96 -19.25 -12.69
C ALA A 158 2.10 -19.38 -13.71
N THR A 159 2.74 -18.26 -14.04
CA THR A 159 3.78 -18.17 -15.08
C THR A 159 5.02 -17.46 -14.51
N PRO A 160 5.81 -18.16 -13.67
CA PRO A 160 7.08 -17.62 -13.19
C PRO A 160 8.10 -17.54 -14.33
N THR A 161 8.85 -16.45 -14.38
CA THR A 161 9.94 -16.26 -15.37
C THR A 161 11.33 -16.37 -14.74
N SER A 162 11.42 -16.78 -13.47
CA SER A 162 12.66 -16.93 -12.69
C SER A 162 12.43 -17.89 -11.51
N ILE A 163 13.29 -17.83 -10.49
CA ILE A 163 13.25 -18.71 -9.31
C ILE A 163 11.93 -18.54 -8.55
N ALA A 164 11.06 -19.55 -8.63
CA ALA A 164 9.80 -19.55 -7.90
C ALA A 164 9.57 -20.87 -7.19
N ILE A 165 9.17 -20.80 -5.93
CA ILE A 165 8.61 -21.91 -5.16
C ILE A 165 7.11 -21.67 -5.10
N MET A 166 6.35 -22.51 -5.81
CA MET A 166 4.90 -22.33 -5.91
C MET A 166 4.15 -23.53 -5.36
N LYS A 167 3.14 -23.25 -4.54
CA LYS A 167 2.05 -24.17 -4.24
C LYS A 167 0.77 -23.63 -4.87
N ARG A 168 0.31 -24.31 -5.91
CA ARG A 168 -0.98 -24.01 -6.55
C ARG A 168 -2.06 -24.93 -6.02
N ILE A 169 -3.21 -24.36 -5.68
CA ILE A 169 -4.38 -25.09 -5.20
C ILE A 169 -5.51 -24.84 -6.19
N ASN A 170 -5.80 -25.85 -7.02
CA ASN A 170 -7.00 -25.92 -7.84
C ASN A 170 -7.93 -27.00 -7.26
N ASN A 171 -9.22 -26.98 -7.60
CA ASN A 171 -10.22 -27.93 -7.12
C ASN A 171 -9.88 -29.43 -7.33
N TYR A 172 -8.82 -29.77 -8.06
CA TYR A 172 -8.46 -31.16 -8.34
C TYR A 172 -6.96 -31.54 -8.26
N ASN A 173 -5.99 -30.64 -8.01
CA ASN A 173 -4.56 -31.04 -7.90
C ASN A 173 -3.66 -29.98 -7.23
N CYS A 174 -2.67 -30.44 -6.45
CA CYS A 174 -1.61 -29.61 -5.88
C CYS A 174 -0.31 -29.79 -6.70
N LEU A 175 0.08 -28.77 -7.47
CA LEU A 175 1.33 -28.77 -8.23
C LEU A 175 2.42 -28.03 -7.45
N PHE A 176 3.53 -28.72 -7.19
CA PHE A 176 4.78 -28.13 -6.70
C PHE A 176 5.73 -28.01 -7.89
N GLY A 177 6.08 -26.78 -8.26
CA GLY A 177 7.06 -26.49 -9.31
C GLY A 177 8.18 -25.63 -8.74
N LYS A 178 9.42 -26.04 -9.01
CA LYS A 178 10.60 -25.20 -8.87
C LYS A 178 11.09 -24.88 -10.28
N ILE A 179 11.10 -23.61 -10.66
CA ILE A 179 11.78 -23.16 -11.89
C ILE A 179 13.11 -22.58 -11.43
N ASN A 180 14.22 -23.00 -12.04
CA ASN A 180 15.55 -22.43 -11.83
C ASN A 180 15.88 -21.50 -12.98
#